data_AF-A0A1S1TPY7-F1
#
_entry.id   AF-A0A1S1TPY7-F1
#
_cell.length_a   1.000
_cell.length_b   1.000
_cell.length_c   1.000
_cell.angle_alpha   90.00
_cell.angle_beta   90.00
_cell.angle_gamma   90.00
#
_symmetry.space_group_name_H-M   'P 1'
#
loop_
_entity.id
_entity.type
_entity.pdbx_description
1 polymer ?
#
loop_
_entity_poly.entity_id
_entity_poly.type
_entity_poly.pdbx_seq_one_letter_code
_entity_poly.pdbx_strand_id
1 'polypeptide(L)'
;MSLPEPEAARPDWRDDRSYDYTLALTRRGWAWEFLRRNPAFRHDLSHALERASSVDQRPSLDVIASSADLSRWGLLFRVLYAS
;
A
#
# COMPACT_ATOMS: atom_id res chain seq x y z
N MET A 1 8.79 -25.15 7.55
CA MET A 1 9.35 -24.35 6.45
C MET A 1 8.22 -23.50 5.90
N SER A 2 8.18 -22.22 6.24
CA SER A 2 7.24 -21.28 5.62
C SER A 2 7.71 -21.05 4.19
N LEU A 3 6.83 -21.28 3.21
CA LEU A 3 7.07 -20.86 1.84
C LEU A 3 7.34 -19.34 1.86
N PRO A 4 8.31 -18.82 1.08
CA PRO A 4 8.40 -17.38 0.92
C PRO A 4 7.06 -16.92 0.33
N GLU A 5 6.35 -16.07 1.07
CA GLU A 5 5.26 -15.26 0.54
C GLU A 5 5.67 -14.77 -0.86
N PRO A 6 4.79 -14.82 -1.88
CA PRO A 6 5.16 -14.39 -3.21
C PRO A 6 5.74 -12.99 -3.09
N GLU A 7 7.02 -12.88 -3.42
CA GLU A 7 7.74 -11.63 -3.56
C GLU A 7 7.01 -10.89 -4.68
N ALA A 8 5.91 -10.21 -4.36
CA ALA A 8 5.16 -9.40 -5.30
C ALA A 8 6.19 -8.46 -5.93
N ALA A 9 6.46 -8.73 -7.21
CA ALA A 9 7.75 -8.55 -7.87
C ALA A 9 8.46 -7.27 -7.42
N ARG A 10 9.44 -7.41 -6.53
CA ARG A 10 10.36 -6.31 -6.26
C ARG A 10 11.08 -6.02 -7.58
N PRO A 11 11.18 -4.73 -8.00
CA PRO A 11 11.97 -4.40 -9.17
C PRO A 11 13.40 -4.93 -8.98
N ASP A 12 13.98 -5.52 -10.02
CA ASP A 12 15.32 -6.10 -9.93
C ASP A 12 16.31 -5.00 -9.59
N TRP A 13 16.91 -5.08 -8.40
CA TRP A 13 17.85 -4.07 -7.91
C TRP A 13 19.18 -4.08 -8.66
N ARG A 14 19.44 -5.12 -9.46
CA ARG A 14 20.63 -5.21 -10.32
C ARG A 14 20.41 -4.62 -11.71
N ASP A 15 19.16 -4.31 -12.07
CA ASP A 15 18.83 -3.60 -13.29
C ASP A 15 18.51 -2.14 -12.95
N ASP A 16 19.41 -1.23 -13.32
CA ASP A 16 19.24 0.19 -13.06
C ASP A 16 17.91 0.74 -13.61
N ARG A 17 17.45 0.20 -14.75
CA ARG A 17 16.19 0.64 -15.41
C ARG A 17 14.94 0.29 -14.60
N SER A 18 15.02 -0.71 -13.73
CA SER A 18 13.93 -1.12 -12.85
C SER A 18 13.51 -0.04 -11.85
N TYR A 19 14.31 1.03 -11.71
CA TYR A 19 14.03 2.17 -10.84
C TYR A 19 13.91 3.51 -11.59
N ASP A 20 13.85 3.54 -12.92
CA ASP A 20 13.74 4.79 -13.70
C ASP A 20 12.54 5.65 -13.29
N TYR A 21 11.42 5.01 -12.90
CA TYR A 21 10.23 5.70 -12.41
C TYR A 21 10.49 6.54 -11.14
N THR A 22 11.52 6.20 -10.36
CA THR A 22 11.84 6.91 -9.13
C THR A 22 12.31 8.35 -9.37
N LEU A 23 12.84 8.62 -10.57
CA LEU A 23 13.26 9.96 -11.00
C LEU A 23 12.06 10.93 -11.08
N ALA A 24 10.84 10.42 -11.27
CA ALA A 24 9.63 11.21 -11.35
C ALA A 24 8.91 11.35 -9.99
N LEU A 25 9.43 10.74 -8.92
CA LEU A 25 8.73 10.73 -7.63
C LEU A 25 8.84 12.08 -6.92
N THR A 26 7.67 12.60 -6.54
CA THR A 26 7.59 13.70 -5.57
C THR A 26 8.02 13.24 -4.17
N ARG A 27 8.18 14.18 -3.23
CA ARG A 27 8.40 13.86 -1.81
C ARG A 27 7.35 12.88 -1.24
N ARG A 28 6.08 13.05 -1.63
CA ARG A 28 4.99 12.13 -1.22
C ARG A 28 5.13 10.76 -1.89
N GLY A 29 5.59 10.72 -3.14
CA GLY A 29 5.92 9.48 -3.83
C GLY A 29 7.02 8.69 -3.13
N TRP A 30 8.10 9.36 -2.72
CA TRP A 30 9.17 8.73 -1.93
C TRP A 30 8.67 8.24 -0.57
N ALA A 31 7.85 9.03 0.14
CA ALA A 31 7.25 8.60 1.40
C ALA A 31 6.45 7.30 1.24
N TRP A 32 5.66 7.20 0.15
CA TRP A 32 4.92 5.99 -0.18
C TRP A 32 5.83 4.80 -0.50
N GLU A 33 6.92 5.01 -1.26
CA GLU A 33 7.86 3.94 -1.59
C GLU A 33 8.54 3.35 -0.34
N PHE A 34 8.91 4.19 0.64
CA PHE A 34 9.43 3.73 1.93
C PHE A 34 8.37 2.98 2.73
N LEU A 35 7.16 3.56 2.82
CA LEU A 35 6.07 2.98 3.59
C LEU A 35 5.67 1.60 3.08
N ARG A 36 5.40 1.45 1.78
CA ARG A 36 4.95 0.17 1.18
C ARG A 36 5.99 -0.96 1.25
N ARG A 37 7.27 -0.62 1.50
CA ARG A 37 8.37 -1.59 1.71
C ARG A 37 8.62 -1.91 3.19
N ASN A 38 8.05 -1.16 4.12
CA ASN A 38 8.20 -1.43 5.54
C ASN A 38 7.42 -2.72 5.92
N PRO A 39 8.08 -3.73 6.52
CA PRO A 39 7.43 -5.01 6.84
C PRO A 39 6.33 -4.88 7.90
N ALA A 40 6.50 -4.00 8.89
CA ALA A 40 5.48 -3.75 9.91
C ALA A 40 4.25 -3.04 9.32
N PHE A 41 4.46 -2.11 8.38
CA PHE A 41 3.34 -1.51 7.65
C PHE A 41 2.60 -2.55 6.80
N ARG A 42 3.33 -3.42 6.09
CA ARG A 42 2.71 -4.48 5.28
C ARG A 42 1.86 -5.44 6.11
N HIS A 43 2.32 -5.78 7.31
CA HIS A 43 1.57 -6.60 8.26
C HIS A 43 0.29 -5.92 8.75
N ASP A 44 0.37 -4.65 9.15
CA ASP A 44 -0.82 -3.89 9.53
C ASP A 44 -1.80 -3.75 8.36
N LEU A 45 -1.27 -3.46 7.17
CA LEU A 45 -2.07 -3.27 5.95
C LEU A 45 -2.79 -4.57 5.57
N SER A 46 -2.15 -5.73 5.65
CA SER A 46 -2.82 -7.01 5.36
C SER A 46 -3.99 -7.25 6.31
N HIS A 47 -3.80 -7.01 7.61
CA HIS A 47 -4.88 -7.12 8.59
C HIS A 47 -6.02 -6.11 8.38
N ALA A 48 -5.69 -4.90 7.91
CA ALA A 48 -6.69 -3.89 7.55
C ALA A 48 -7.52 -4.31 6.33
N LEU A 49 -6.86 -4.91 5.32
CA LEU A 49 -7.48 -5.36 4.07
C LEU A 49 -8.35 -6.60 4.27
N GLU A 50 -7.95 -7.54 5.14
CA GLU A 50 -8.77 -8.72 5.49
C GLU A 50 -10.18 -8.37 5.99
N ARG A 51 -10.31 -7.20 6.63
CA ARG A 51 -11.58 -6.71 7.20
C ARG A 51 -12.21 -5.58 6.37
N ALA A 52 -11.62 -5.27 5.22
CA ALA A 52 -12.13 -4.21 4.37
C ALA A 52 -13.30 -4.70 3.51
N SER A 53 -14.23 -3.80 3.22
CA SER A 53 -15.32 -4.03 2.26
C SER A 53 -15.18 -3.09 1.08
N SER A 54 -15.51 -3.60 -0.12
CA SER A 54 -15.58 -2.80 -1.33
C SER A 54 -16.73 -1.80 -1.23
N VAL A 55 -16.44 -0.52 -1.51
CA VAL A 55 -17.42 0.58 -1.51
C VAL A 55 -17.74 1.04 -2.94
N ASP A 56 -16.73 1.09 -3.81
CA ASP A 56 -16.87 1.49 -5.21
C ASP A 56 -15.75 0.87 -6.05
N GLN A 57 -16.11 0.14 -7.10
CA GLN A 57 -15.15 -0.50 -8.01
C GLN A 57 -15.17 0.20 -9.36
N ARG A 58 -14.00 0.70 -9.77
CA ARG A 58 -13.79 1.34 -11.08
C ARG A 58 -12.70 0.58 -11.85
N PRO A 59 -12.65 0.69 -13.18
CA PRO A 59 -11.69 -0.05 -14.00
C PRO A 59 -10.21 0.11 -13.61
N SER A 60 -9.84 1.23 -12.98
CA SER A 60 -8.47 1.55 -12.56
C SER A 60 -8.33 1.95 -11.08
N LEU A 61 -9.42 1.87 -10.31
CA LEU A 61 -9.44 2.30 -8.92
C LEU A 61 -10.49 1.52 -8.13
N ASP A 62 -10.07 0.88 -7.06
CA ASP A 62 -10.97 0.30 -6.07
C ASP A 62 -10.98 1.16 -4.80
N VAL A 63 -12.17 1.50 -4.32
CA VAL A 63 -12.38 2.22 -3.07
C VAL A 63 -12.94 1.25 -2.06
N ILE A 64 -12.16 1.01 -1.01
CA ILE A 64 -12.53 0.13 0.10
C ILE A 64 -12.75 0.95 1.38
N ALA A 65 -13.60 0.43 2.26
CA ALA A 65 -13.73 0.90 3.64
C ALA A 65 -13.13 -0.14 4.58
N SER A 66 -12.36 0.31 5.55
CA SER A 66 -11.86 -0.53 6.65
C SER A 66 -12.06 0.21 7.96
N SER A 67 -12.37 -0.53 9.02
CA SER A 67 -12.41 -0.01 10.40
C SER A 67 -11.02 0.05 11.05
N ALA A 68 -9.99 -0.47 10.39
CA ALA A 68 -8.62 -0.42 10.89
C ALA A 68 -8.04 0.99 10.77
N ASP A 69 -7.38 1.46 11.83
CA ASP A 69 -6.68 2.74 11.85
C ASP A 69 -5.20 2.56 11.49
N LEU A 70 -4.82 3.08 10.31
CA LEU A 70 -3.43 3.13 9.86
C LEU A 70 -2.84 4.55 9.91
N SER A 71 -3.51 5.51 10.58
CA SER A 71 -3.06 6.91 10.68
C SER A 71 -1.69 7.05 11.34
N ARG A 72 -1.30 6.10 12.20
CA ARG A 72 0.05 6.01 12.81
C ARG A 72 1.19 6.00 11.78
N TRP A 73 0.90 5.59 10.54
CA TRP A 73 1.84 5.56 9.43
C TRP A 73 1.89 6.86 8.62
N GLY A 74 1.17 7.91 9.05
CA GLY A 74 1.07 9.19 8.33
C GLY A 74 0.12 9.15 7.14
N LEU A 75 -0.74 8.13 7.04
CA LEU A 75 -1.77 8.02 6.03
C LEU A 75 -2.99 8.87 6.42
N LEU A 76 -3.63 9.47 5.40
CA LEU A 76 -4.84 10.24 5.56
C LEU A 76 -6.02 9.44 4.98
N PHE A 77 -7.09 9.34 5.75
CA PHE A 77 -8.31 8.62 5.36
C PHE A 77 -9.49 9.57 5.34
N ARG A 78 -10.42 9.32 4.40
CA ARG A 78 -11.74 9.94 4.44
C ARG A 78 -12.64 9.13 5.37
N VAL A 79 -13.19 9.77 6.38
CA VAL A 79 -14.21 9.15 7.25
C VAL A 79 -15.54 9.10 6.51
N LEU A 80 -16.16 7.91 6.48
CA LEU A 80 -17.52 7.71 5.99
C LEU A 80 -18.45 7.69 7.21
N TYR A 81 -19.40 8.62 7.27
CA TYR A 81 -20.45 8.62 8.28
C TYR A 81 -21.63 7.80 7.76
N ALA A 82 -22.17 6.89 8.59
CA ALA A 82 -23.45 6.27 8.29
C ALA A 82 -24.54 7.36 8.32
N SER A 83 -25.36 7.42 7.26
CA SER A 83 -26.57 8.26 7.24
C SER A 83 -27.74 7.56 7.91
#